data_AF-A0A7S0B7N3-F1
#
_entry.id   AF-A0A7S0B7N3-F1
#
_cell.length_a   1.000
_cell.length_b   1.000
_cell.length_c   1.000
_cell.angle_alpha   90.00
_cell.angle_beta   90.00
_cell.angle_gamma   90.00
#
_symmetry.space_group_name_H-M   'P 1'
#
loop_
_entity.id
_entity.type
_entity.pdbx_description
1 polymer ?
#
loop_
_entity_poly.entity_id
_entity_poly.type
_entity_poly.pdbx_seq_one_letter_code
_entity_poly.pdbx_strand_id
1 'polypeptide(L)'
;LCVVYFWLAASIYRWLFVNVYTQEFDCEGLCWTKLFDGAMIGLMLGTLTVCGVVGLHSVQSWAFWTMWALPVFIGVFHVRCKQFYKTRSQHMSYEMAVTVDRTVAPQLVRDFRPEYYVDPIQNLKLCSDRADESLSDESLSDDSSSCNSTARSAPSSGAEGSASSSGLPAEVLGRTVSAP
;
A
#
# COMPACT_ATOMS: atom_id res chain seq x y z
N LEU A 1 -20.54 -6.17 27.03
CA LEU A 1 -20.98 -6.57 25.67
C LEU A 1 -19.97 -6.17 24.60
N CYS A 2 -19.55 -4.89 24.50
CA CYS A 2 -18.60 -4.42 23.47
C CYS A 2 -17.28 -5.21 23.44
N VAL A 3 -16.67 -5.48 24.61
CA VAL A 3 -15.40 -6.24 24.67
C VAL A 3 -15.56 -7.65 24.12
N VAL A 4 -16.62 -8.36 24.53
CA VAL A 4 -16.92 -9.72 24.05
C VAL A 4 -17.18 -9.72 22.55
N TYR A 5 -17.91 -8.71 22.05
CA TYR A 5 -18.16 -8.52 20.63
C TYR A 5 -16.86 -8.33 19.84
N PHE A 6 -15.99 -7.40 20.25
CA PHE A 6 -14.72 -7.16 19.56
C PHE A 6 -13.79 -8.37 19.60
N TRP A 7 -13.76 -9.10 20.71
CA TRP A 7 -12.96 -10.32 20.83
C TRP A 7 -13.42 -11.42 19.87
N LEU A 8 -14.72 -11.67 19.81
CA LEU A 8 -15.31 -12.66 18.93
C LEU A 8 -15.17 -12.25 17.45
N ALA A 9 -15.43 -10.98 17.13
CA ALA A 9 -15.22 -10.44 15.79
C ALA A 9 -13.76 -10.57 15.36
N ALA A 10 -12.80 -10.18 16.20
CA ALA A 10 -11.38 -10.29 15.88
C ALA A 10 -10.95 -11.76 15.63
N SER A 11 -11.48 -12.69 16.42
CA SER A 11 -11.19 -14.12 16.27
C SER A 11 -11.75 -14.67 14.94
N ILE A 12 -12.99 -14.31 14.61
CA ILE A 12 -13.66 -14.72 13.37
C ILE A 12 -12.95 -14.12 12.16
N TYR A 13 -12.71 -12.80 12.13
CA TYR A 13 -12.02 -12.15 11.02
C TYR A 13 -10.62 -12.73 10.80
N ARG A 14 -9.87 -13.01 11.87
CA ARG A 14 -8.56 -13.65 11.75
C ARG A 14 -8.66 -15.03 11.08
N TRP A 15 -9.68 -15.82 11.42
CA TRP A 15 -9.89 -17.12 10.77
C TRP A 15 -10.27 -16.96 9.29
N LEU A 16 -11.14 -16.00 8.94
CA LEU A 16 -11.54 -15.74 7.56
C LEU A 16 -10.36 -15.30 6.68
N PHE A 17 -9.49 -14.42 7.18
CA PHE A 17 -8.32 -13.96 6.43
C PHE A 17 -7.30 -15.08 6.16
N VAL A 18 -7.24 -16.10 7.02
CA VAL A 18 -6.33 -17.23 6.82
C VAL A 18 -6.88 -18.26 5.83
N ASN A 19 -8.21 -18.49 5.83
CA ASN A 19 -8.79 -19.63 5.12
C ASN A 19 -9.56 -19.27 3.85
N VAL A 20 -10.17 -18.08 3.79
CA VAL A 20 -11.19 -17.77 2.77
C VAL A 20 -10.79 -16.59 1.90
N TYR A 21 -10.27 -15.51 2.49
CA TYR A 21 -10.00 -14.29 1.73
C TYR A 21 -8.65 -14.32 1.03
N THR A 22 -8.67 -14.19 -0.29
CA THR A 22 -7.50 -13.85 -1.11
C THR A 22 -7.43 -12.33 -1.28
N GLN A 23 -6.29 -11.73 -0.95
CA GLN A 23 -6.11 -10.28 -1.02
C GLN A 23 -5.90 -9.82 -2.47
N GLU A 24 -6.89 -9.13 -3.05
CA GLU A 24 -6.79 -8.59 -4.42
C GLU A 24 -5.95 -7.32 -4.49
N PHE A 25 -5.95 -6.52 -3.41
CA PHE A 25 -5.22 -5.26 -3.35
C PHE A 25 -4.56 -5.08 -1.98
N ASP A 26 -3.30 -4.65 -1.98
CA ASP A 26 -2.58 -4.28 -0.77
C ASP A 26 -2.49 -2.76 -0.64
N CYS A 27 -3.20 -2.24 0.38
CA CYS A 27 -3.18 -0.83 0.73
C CYS A 27 -2.01 -0.46 1.65
N GLU A 28 -1.14 -1.41 2.03
CA GLU A 28 0.03 -1.22 2.92
C GLU A 28 -0.28 -0.38 4.18
N GLY A 29 -1.48 -0.53 4.74
CA GLY A 29 -1.89 0.21 5.95
C GLY A 29 -2.25 1.68 5.76
N LEU A 30 -2.42 2.19 4.53
CA LEU A 30 -2.88 3.57 4.25
C LEU A 30 -4.18 3.96 4.98
N CYS A 31 -5.03 2.97 5.27
CA CYS A 31 -6.28 3.16 6.02
C CYS A 31 -6.06 3.58 7.48
N TRP A 32 -4.91 3.25 8.08
CA TRP A 32 -4.62 3.49 9.50
C TRP A 32 -4.79 4.95 9.90
N THR A 33 -4.27 5.88 9.10
CA THR A 33 -4.34 7.31 9.39
C THR A 33 -5.80 7.80 9.42
N LYS A 34 -6.65 7.28 8.53
CA LYS A 34 -8.07 7.63 8.47
C LYS A 34 -8.83 7.07 9.67
N LEU A 35 -8.54 5.82 10.06
CA LEU A 35 -9.12 5.20 11.24
C LEU A 35 -8.74 5.95 12.51
N PHE A 36 -7.47 6.34 12.65
CA PHE A 36 -6.97 7.10 13.78
C PHE A 36 -7.63 8.48 13.89
N ASP A 37 -7.73 9.21 12.77
CA ASP A 37 -8.43 10.50 12.73
C ASP A 37 -9.89 10.36 13.20
N GLY A 38 -10.60 9.34 12.70
CA GLY A 38 -11.98 9.06 13.13
C GLY A 38 -12.10 8.72 14.62
N ALA A 39 -11.21 7.87 15.13
CA ALA A 39 -11.18 7.49 16.54
C ALA A 39 -10.90 8.70 17.47
N MET A 40 -9.98 9.60 17.07
CA MET A 40 -9.67 10.80 17.83
C MET A 40 -10.84 11.79 17.87
N ILE A 41 -11.56 11.96 16.76
CA ILE A 41 -12.79 12.79 16.73
C ILE A 41 -13.85 12.19 17.64
N GLY A 42 -14.06 10.87 17.57
CA GLY A 42 -14.98 10.16 18.46
C GLY A 42 -14.63 10.34 19.93
N LEU A 43 -13.34 10.26 20.28
CA LEU A 43 -12.86 10.50 21.64
C LEU A 43 -13.07 11.95 22.08
N MET A 44 -12.83 12.92 21.20
CA MET A 44 -13.06 14.34 21.48
C MET A 44 -14.55 14.63 21.72
N LEU A 45 -15.44 14.08 20.90
CA LEU A 45 -16.90 14.22 21.08
C LEU A 45 -17.38 13.51 22.35
N GLY A 46 -16.87 12.31 22.63
CA GLY A 46 -17.21 11.56 23.83
C GLY A 46 -16.81 12.30 25.11
N THR A 47 -15.60 12.87 25.13
CA THR A 47 -15.10 13.62 26.29
C THR A 47 -15.81 14.96 26.47
N LEU A 48 -16.15 15.65 25.37
CA LEU A 48 -16.97 16.87 25.42
C LEU A 48 -18.38 16.57 25.95
N THR A 49 -18.98 15.45 25.52
CA THR A 49 -20.29 15.00 26.02
C THR A 49 -20.24 14.72 27.53
N VAL A 50 -19.22 14.00 28.00
CA VAL A 50 -19.03 13.75 29.45
C VAL A 50 -18.84 15.05 30.22
N CYS A 51 -18.05 16.00 29.71
CA CYS A 51 -17.88 17.32 30.32
C CYS A 51 -19.22 18.08 30.42
N GLY A 52 -20.05 18.00 29.36
CA GLY A 52 -21.39 18.59 29.34
C GLY A 52 -22.30 18.00 30.41
N VAL A 53 -22.32 16.67 30.56
CA VAL A 53 -23.13 16.00 31.60
C VAL A 53 -22.66 16.35 33.01
N VAL A 54 -21.35 16.38 33.25
CA VAL A 54 -20.78 16.75 34.56
C VAL A 54 -21.08 18.21 34.90
N GLY A 55 -21.06 19.10 33.89
CA GLY A 55 -21.39 20.51 34.04
C GLY A 55 -22.82 20.78 34.53
N LEU A 56 -23.75 19.83 34.34
CA LEU A 56 -25.11 19.96 34.86
C LEU A 56 -25.19 19.70 36.38
N HIS A 57 -24.22 19.01 36.97
CA HIS A 57 -24.31 18.52 38.36
C HIS A 57 -23.30 19.18 39.31
N SER A 58 -22.12 19.60 38.83
CA SER A 58 -21.10 20.23 39.68
C SER A 58 -20.24 21.22 38.89
N VAL A 59 -20.60 22.51 38.97
CA VAL A 59 -19.89 23.61 38.28
C VAL A 59 -18.71 24.18 39.07
N GLN A 60 -18.68 23.96 40.40
CA GLN A 60 -17.74 24.65 41.30
C GLN A 60 -16.58 23.76 41.81
N SER A 61 -16.54 22.48 41.42
CA SER A 61 -15.50 21.56 41.90
C SER A 61 -14.25 21.65 41.05
N TRP A 62 -13.06 21.49 41.67
CA TRP A 62 -11.78 21.36 40.97
C TRP A 62 -11.81 20.27 39.88
N ALA A 63 -12.60 19.21 40.13
CA ALA A 63 -12.82 18.12 39.19
C ALA A 63 -13.38 18.59 37.83
N PHE A 64 -14.25 19.61 37.82
CA PHE A 64 -14.81 20.15 36.57
C PHE A 64 -13.73 20.79 35.68
N TRP A 65 -12.82 21.56 36.28
CA TRP A 65 -11.68 22.14 35.56
C TRP A 65 -10.73 21.08 35.01
N THR A 66 -10.47 20.02 35.79
CA THR A 66 -9.64 18.91 35.31
C THR A 66 -10.27 18.14 34.15
N MET A 67 -11.61 18.04 34.12
CA MET A 67 -12.33 17.41 33.00
C MET A 67 -12.21 18.23 31.71
N TRP A 68 -12.23 19.56 31.80
CA TRP A 68 -12.01 20.45 30.65
C TRP A 68 -10.57 20.43 30.12
N ALA A 69 -9.59 20.08 30.96
CA ALA A 69 -8.21 19.89 30.50
C ALA A 69 -8.08 18.68 29.56
N LEU A 70 -8.94 17.67 29.70
CA LEU A 70 -8.90 16.43 28.95
C LEU A 70 -9.14 16.62 27.43
N PRO A 71 -10.22 17.27 26.94
CA PRO A 71 -10.42 17.51 25.51
C PRO A 71 -9.33 18.41 24.91
N VAL A 72 -8.79 19.36 25.69
CA VAL A 72 -7.66 20.20 25.26
C VAL A 72 -6.41 19.34 25.06
N PHE A 73 -6.10 18.46 26.02
CA PHE A 73 -4.97 17.54 25.92
C PHE A 73 -5.11 16.60 24.72
N ILE A 74 -6.31 16.05 24.48
CA ILE A 74 -6.60 15.21 23.31
C ILE A 74 -6.37 15.98 22.01
N GLY A 75 -6.80 17.24 21.93
CA GLY A 75 -6.57 18.10 20.77
C GLY A 75 -5.08 18.34 20.50
N VAL A 76 -4.31 18.69 21.53
CA VAL A 76 -2.86 18.90 21.42
C VAL A 76 -2.15 17.60 21.02
N PHE A 77 -2.51 16.49 21.66
CA PHE A 77 -1.98 15.16 21.35
C PHE A 77 -2.27 14.77 19.90
N HIS A 78 -3.50 14.97 19.43
CA HIS A 78 -3.90 14.68 18.05
C HIS A 78 -3.05 15.48 17.04
N VAL A 79 -2.89 16.79 17.25
CA VAL A 79 -2.06 17.64 16.38
C VAL A 79 -0.61 17.16 16.38
N ARG A 80 -0.05 16.85 17.57
CA ARG A 80 1.34 16.41 17.69
C ARG A 80 1.57 15.06 17.00
N CYS A 81 0.67 14.11 17.17
CA CYS A 81 0.70 12.82 16.49
C CYS A 81 0.56 12.99 14.98
N LYS A 82 -0.36 13.83 14.52
CA LYS A 82 -0.56 14.10 13.10
C LYS A 82 0.68 14.70 12.45
N GLN A 83 1.36 15.63 13.12
CA GLN A 83 2.61 16.22 12.61
C GLN A 83 3.74 15.20 12.51
N PHE A 84 3.85 14.27 13.47
CA PHE A 84 4.98 13.36 13.53
C PHE A 84 4.79 12.09 12.69
N TYR A 85 3.58 11.52 12.70
CA TYR A 85 3.31 10.20 12.12
C TYR A 85 2.67 10.26 10.74
N LYS A 86 1.90 11.30 10.41
CA LYS A 86 1.20 11.36 9.12
C LYS A 86 2.18 11.34 7.94
N THR A 87 3.23 12.16 7.99
CA THR A 87 4.20 12.26 6.91
C THR A 87 4.96 10.95 6.70
N ARG A 88 5.35 10.27 7.80
CA ARG A 88 6.07 9.00 7.72
C ARG A 88 5.21 7.84 7.25
N SER A 89 3.91 7.85 7.55
CA SER A 89 3.00 6.77 7.15
C SER A 89 2.55 6.87 5.69
N GLN A 90 2.55 8.07 5.09
CA GLN A 90 2.02 8.29 3.74
C GLN A 90 3.08 8.29 2.65
N HIS A 91 4.34 8.49 3.01
CA HIS A 91 5.43 8.62 2.06
C HIS A 91 6.56 7.65 2.42
N MET A 92 7.01 6.90 1.41
CA MET A 92 8.22 6.10 1.50
C MET A 92 9.43 7.03 1.65
N SER A 93 10.35 6.72 2.57
CA SER A 93 11.59 7.50 2.69
C SER A 93 12.52 7.22 1.52
N TYR A 94 13.21 8.26 1.04
CA TYR A 94 14.17 8.14 -0.08
C TYR A 94 15.29 7.13 0.20
N GLU A 95 15.74 7.03 1.45
CA GLU A 95 16.73 6.03 1.88
C GLU A 95 16.25 4.59 1.62
N MET A 96 14.97 4.32 1.91
CA MET A 96 14.35 3.02 1.69
C MET A 96 14.14 2.79 0.20
N ALA A 97 13.69 3.81 -0.54
CA ALA A 97 13.52 3.71 -1.98
C ALA A 97 14.85 3.35 -2.70
N VAL A 98 15.96 4.01 -2.35
CA VAL A 98 17.29 3.71 -2.89
C VAL A 98 17.76 2.30 -2.50
N THR A 99 17.46 1.85 -1.29
CA THR A 99 17.83 0.51 -0.82
C THR A 99 17.05 -0.58 -1.56
N VAL A 100 15.74 -0.39 -1.75
CA VAL A 100 14.89 -1.29 -2.51
C VAL A 100 15.30 -1.31 -3.98
N ASP A 101 15.60 -0.15 -4.57
CA ASP A 101 16.05 -0.05 -5.94
C ASP A 101 17.35 -0.85 -6.17
N ARG A 102 18.32 -0.72 -5.26
CA ARG A 102 19.60 -1.45 -5.38
C ARG A 102 19.48 -2.96 -5.17
N THR A 103 18.58 -3.41 -4.29
CA THR A 103 18.51 -4.83 -3.90
C THR A 103 17.48 -5.62 -4.71
N VAL A 104 16.36 -5.01 -5.09
CA VAL A 104 15.21 -5.70 -5.70
C VAL A 104 15.00 -5.30 -7.17
N ALA A 105 15.28 -4.05 -7.57
CA ALA A 105 15.00 -3.61 -8.95
C ALA A 105 15.67 -4.42 -10.07
N PRO A 106 16.91 -4.97 -9.97
CA PRO A 106 17.49 -5.70 -11.10
C PRO A 106 16.73 -6.99 -11.43
N GLN A 107 16.01 -7.58 -10.47
CA GLN A 107 15.12 -8.72 -10.74
C GLN A 107 13.76 -8.23 -11.24
N LEU A 108 13.21 -7.19 -10.62
CA LEU A 108 11.90 -6.65 -10.97
C LEU A 108 11.84 -6.07 -12.39
N VAL A 109 12.89 -5.40 -12.85
CA VAL A 109 12.99 -4.84 -14.21
C VAL A 109 13.04 -5.95 -15.27
N ARG A 110 13.58 -7.13 -14.94
CA ARG A 110 13.60 -8.29 -15.84
C ARG A 110 12.22 -8.93 -15.99
N ASP A 111 11.44 -8.94 -14.92
CA ASP A 111 10.08 -9.50 -14.91
C ASP A 111 9.02 -8.48 -15.34
N PHE A 112 9.40 -7.21 -15.52
CA PHE A 112 8.48 -6.15 -15.92
C PHE A 112 7.97 -6.37 -17.34
N ARG A 113 6.66 -6.56 -17.45
CA ARG A 113 5.95 -6.74 -18.72
C ARG A 113 5.25 -5.44 -19.12
N PRO A 114 5.39 -4.96 -20.37
CA PRO A 114 4.73 -3.74 -20.81
C PRO A 114 3.20 -3.86 -20.77
N GLU A 115 2.65 -5.07 -20.71
CA GLU A 115 1.21 -5.33 -20.64
C GLU A 115 0.59 -5.05 -19.26
N TYR A 116 1.39 -4.90 -18.19
CA TYR A 116 0.86 -4.79 -16.81
C TYR A 116 -0.06 -3.59 -16.57
N TYR A 117 0.14 -2.50 -17.31
CA TYR A 117 -0.65 -1.27 -17.17
C TYR A 117 -1.58 -1.01 -18.37
N VAL A 118 -1.74 -2.00 -19.25
CA VAL A 118 -2.69 -1.91 -20.34
C VAL A 118 -4.10 -2.04 -19.77
N ASP A 119 -4.99 -1.13 -20.17
CA ASP A 119 -6.39 -1.15 -19.77
C ASP A 119 -7.01 -2.51 -20.16
N PRO A 120 -7.66 -3.24 -19.23
CA PRO A 120 -8.30 -4.51 -19.54
C PRO A 120 -9.27 -4.40 -20.73
N ILE A 121 -9.89 -3.23 -20.96
CA ILE A 121 -10.82 -3.01 -22.09
C ILE A 121 -10.10 -3.06 -23.45
N GLN A 122 -8.83 -2.63 -23.52
CA GLN A 122 -8.04 -2.69 -24.75
C GLN A 122 -7.68 -4.12 -25.12
N ASN A 123 -7.43 -4.97 -24.12
CA ASN A 123 -7.20 -6.41 -24.31
C ASN A 123 -8.47 -7.13 -24.82
N LEU A 124 -9.67 -6.72 -24.38
CA LEU A 124 -10.92 -7.28 -24.88
C LEU A 124 -11.15 -7.00 -26.38
N LYS A 125 -10.79 -5.80 -26.87
CA LYS A 125 -10.96 -5.44 -28.28
C LYS A 125 -10.03 -6.23 -29.20
N LEU A 126 -8.78 -6.44 -28.80
CA LEU A 126 -7.81 -7.25 -29.55
C LEU A 126 -8.20 -8.72 -29.67
N CYS A 127 -8.93 -9.27 -28.70
CA CYS A 127 -9.48 -10.63 -28.77
C CYS A 127 -10.78 -10.70 -29.60
N SER A 128 -11.58 -9.63 -29.65
CA SER A 128 -12.80 -9.59 -30.45
C SER A 128 -12.51 -9.50 -31.94
N ASP A 129 -11.56 -8.64 -32.36
CA ASP A 129 -11.18 -8.51 -33.78
C ASP A 129 -10.50 -9.79 -34.33
N ARG A 130 -9.91 -10.62 -33.45
CA ARG A 130 -9.24 -11.86 -33.84
C ARG A 130 -10.18 -13.07 -33.94
N ALA A 131 -11.42 -12.96 -33.46
CA ALA A 131 -12.42 -14.03 -33.51
C ALA A 131 -13.16 -14.09 -34.87
N ASP A 132 -13.09 -13.02 -35.67
CA ASP A 132 -13.80 -12.92 -36.95
C ASP A 132 -12.91 -13.17 -38.19
N GLU A 133 -11.59 -13.35 -38.03
CA GLU A 133 -10.63 -13.61 -39.12
C GLU A 133 -10.16 -15.09 -39.22
N SER A 134 -11.03 -16.06 -38.92
CA SER A 134 -10.73 -17.49 -39.16
C SER A 134 -11.65 -18.18 -40.17
N LEU A 135 -12.26 -17.42 -41.10
CA LEU A 135 -13.01 -17.99 -42.22
C LEU A 135 -13.00 -17.03 -43.42
N SER A 136 -11.88 -16.98 -44.14
CA SER A 136 -11.82 -16.46 -45.50
C SER A 136 -10.63 -17.10 -46.21
N ASP A 137 -10.97 -17.90 -47.23
CA ASP A 137 -10.10 -18.65 -48.13
C ASP A 137 -9.03 -17.82 -48.85
N GLU A 138 -8.03 -18.55 -49.34
CA GLU A 138 -7.05 -18.18 -50.37
C GLU A 138 -7.55 -17.13 -51.40
N SER A 139 -6.72 -16.13 -51.66
CA SER A 139 -6.31 -15.82 -53.04
C SER A 139 -5.10 -14.88 -53.09
N LEU A 140 -4.16 -15.24 -53.98
CA LEU A 140 -3.02 -14.46 -54.43
C LEU A 140 -3.41 -13.06 -54.91
N SER A 141 -2.61 -12.04 -54.61
CA SER A 141 -1.85 -11.27 -55.62
C SER A 141 -1.03 -10.12 -55.01
N ASP A 142 0.11 -9.89 -55.66
CA ASP A 142 1.10 -8.82 -55.47
C ASP A 142 0.50 -7.39 -55.42
N ASP A 143 1.08 -6.49 -54.61
CA ASP A 143 2.00 -5.43 -55.07
C ASP A 143 2.39 -4.42 -53.96
N SER A 144 3.70 -4.30 -53.74
CA SER A 144 4.49 -3.08 -53.54
C SER A 144 3.88 -1.78 -52.98
N SER A 145 4.36 -1.33 -51.81
CA SER A 145 4.98 0.00 -51.57
C SER A 145 5.22 0.23 -50.07
N SER A 146 6.47 0.09 -49.60
CA SER A 146 7.42 1.18 -49.35
C SER A 146 7.02 2.18 -48.25
N CYS A 147 7.63 2.02 -47.07
CA CYS A 147 8.32 3.12 -46.35
C CYS A 147 9.41 2.51 -45.44
N ASN A 148 10.65 2.62 -45.91
CA ASN A 148 11.86 2.26 -45.20
C ASN A 148 12.22 3.26 -44.07
N SER A 149 13.09 2.75 -43.18
CA SER A 149 14.08 3.50 -42.36
C SER A 149 13.53 4.09 -41.06
N THR A 150 14.06 3.76 -39.89
CA THR A 150 15.48 4.01 -39.57
C THR A 150 15.91 3.20 -38.36
N ALA A 151 16.97 2.42 -38.55
CA ALA A 151 17.77 1.81 -37.52
C ALA A 151 18.39 2.87 -36.59
N ARG A 152 18.38 2.62 -35.28
CA ARG A 152 19.41 3.14 -34.39
C ARG A 152 19.92 2.00 -33.52
N SER A 153 21.00 1.42 -34.00
CA SER A 153 21.92 0.51 -33.32
C SER A 153 22.85 1.29 -32.39
N ALA A 154 23.12 0.74 -31.21
CA ALA A 154 24.36 0.91 -30.43
C ALA A 154 24.41 -0.21 -29.34
N PRO A 155 25.57 -0.55 -28.75
CA PRO A 155 26.27 -1.79 -29.10
C PRO A 155 26.34 -2.81 -27.95
N SER A 156 26.55 -4.06 -28.35
CA SER A 156 27.02 -5.15 -27.51
C SER A 156 28.48 -4.91 -27.08
N SER A 157 28.77 -5.15 -25.80
CA SER A 157 30.11 -5.56 -25.36
C SER A 157 29.92 -6.68 -24.35
N GLY A 158 30.44 -7.86 -24.69
CA GLY A 158 30.46 -9.02 -23.82
C GLY A 158 31.69 -8.98 -22.90
N ALA A 159 31.55 -9.63 -21.76
CA ALA A 159 32.65 -10.31 -21.09
C ALA A 159 32.06 -11.48 -20.30
N GLU A 160 32.43 -12.68 -20.73
CA GLU A 160 32.15 -13.96 -20.10
C GLU A 160 32.84 -14.07 -18.73
N GLY A 161 32.30 -14.91 -17.86
CA GLY A 161 32.90 -15.26 -16.58
C GLY A 161 32.06 -16.27 -15.79
N SER A 162 32.07 -17.53 -16.24
CA SER A 162 31.54 -18.68 -15.51
C SER A 162 32.24 -18.88 -14.16
N ALA A 163 31.46 -19.08 -13.09
CA ALA A 163 31.82 -19.99 -12.00
C ALA A 163 30.59 -20.39 -11.18
N SER A 164 30.45 -21.70 -11.06
CA SER A 164 29.48 -22.45 -10.27
C SER A 164 29.72 -22.30 -8.76
N SER A 165 28.66 -22.37 -7.95
CA SER A 165 28.52 -23.25 -6.76
C SER A 165 27.71 -22.63 -5.61
N SER A 166 26.64 -23.37 -5.26
CA SER A 166 26.12 -23.68 -3.92
C SER A 166 26.05 -22.63 -2.81
N GLY A 167 24.85 -22.48 -2.24
CA GLY A 167 24.70 -22.26 -0.79
C GLY A 167 23.61 -21.27 -0.39
N LEU A 168 22.40 -21.78 -0.13
CA LEU A 168 21.51 -21.16 0.87
C LEU A 168 22.26 -21.06 2.21
N PRO A 169 22.05 -19.97 2.96
CA PRO A 169 21.32 -20.21 4.20
C PRO A 169 20.25 -19.16 4.49
N ALA A 170 19.19 -19.65 5.13
CA ALA A 170 18.31 -18.86 5.98
C ALA A 170 19.13 -18.14 7.08
N GLU A 171 18.49 -17.18 7.75
CA GLU A 171 18.91 -16.60 9.04
C GLU A 171 19.82 -15.35 8.97
N VAL A 172 19.21 -14.16 8.86
CA VAL A 172 19.59 -13.01 9.72
C VAL A 172 18.32 -12.23 10.08
N LEU A 173 17.64 -12.75 11.10
CA LEU A 173 16.74 -12.00 11.95
C LEU A 173 17.61 -11.20 12.93
N GLY A 174 17.32 -9.91 13.10
CA GLY A 174 17.71 -9.17 14.30
C GLY A 174 19.07 -8.45 14.26
N ARG A 175 19.05 -7.16 13.90
CA ARG A 175 19.97 -6.22 14.51
C ARG A 175 19.26 -4.91 14.86
N THR A 176 18.96 -4.83 16.15
CA THR A 176 18.71 -3.61 16.90
C THR A 176 19.82 -2.58 16.61
N VAL A 177 19.44 -1.38 16.22
CA VAL A 177 20.34 -0.22 16.27
C VAL A 177 19.75 0.80 17.23
N SER A 178 20.57 1.03 18.25
CA SER A 178 20.41 1.91 19.38
C SER A 178 20.51 3.37 18.95
N ALA A 179 19.76 4.23 19.64
CA ALA A 179 19.79 5.68 19.51
C ALA A 179 21.07 6.29 20.09
N PRO A 180 21.42 7.50 19.66
CA PRO A 180 21.80 8.58 20.58
C PRO A 180 20.68 9.62 20.72
#